data_AF-A0A0E0KS88-F1
#
_entry.id   AF-A0A0E0KS88-F1
#
_cell.length_a   1.000
_cell.length_b   1.000
_cell.length_c   1.000
_cell.angle_alpha   90.00
_cell.angle_beta   90.00
_cell.angle_gamma   90.00
#
_symmetry.space_group_name_H-M   'P 1'
#
loop_
_entity.id
_entity.type
_entity.pdbx_description
1 polymer ?
#
loop_
_entity_poly.entity_id
_entity_poly.type
_entity_poly.pdbx_seq_one_letter_code
_entity_poly.pdbx_strand_id
1 'polypeptide(L)'
;MTAEEKILYKLKLARNKEERLVAALKKIEPDDPSEPTHDPEVLTPEEHFYFLKMGQKCKNYVPVGRRGIYQGVILNMHLHWKKHQTLQVIVKTFTPDEVKEMASELARLSGGIVLDIQEGNTIIMYRGKNYAQPPPEIMSPKVTLPRKKALDKSKYRERLRALRRYIPRLEQELVDLHAQMKLAGDYRGQNAVKDITCTSDSVNSTSVKEYSCSVRKRGVSDLLSESIEGSGRLEDENYEVSDDSASESITYSESEDLSDIFESDSEEEQVQESKDQPLYLDKLDKFPSENNDNEPDDFEEHLRRIASLSDRTESSAKELKVSELDEIDKIFLRASSLLKKR
;
A
#
# COMPACT_ATOMS: atom_id res chain seq x y z
N MET A 1 18.91 35.14 -23.51
CA MET A 1 17.97 34.71 -22.46
C MET A 1 18.40 35.27 -21.12
N THR A 2 17.54 36.08 -20.49
CA THR A 2 17.73 36.56 -19.12
C THR A 2 17.70 35.39 -18.12
N ALA A 3 18.20 35.59 -16.90
CA ALA A 3 18.20 34.53 -15.88
C ALA A 3 16.77 34.10 -15.50
N GLU A 4 15.85 35.05 -15.46
CA GLU A 4 14.42 34.82 -15.24
C GLU A 4 13.79 33.94 -16.34
N GLU A 5 13.99 34.28 -17.61
CA GLU A 5 13.50 33.50 -18.75
C GLU A 5 13.96 32.04 -18.69
N LYS A 6 15.21 31.80 -18.24
CA LYS A 6 15.73 30.43 -18.09
C LYS A 6 15.00 29.65 -17.01
N ILE A 7 14.68 30.27 -15.88
CA ILE A 7 13.94 29.62 -14.79
C ILE A 7 12.50 29.33 -15.23
N LEU A 8 11.83 30.31 -15.84
CA LEU A 8 10.48 30.14 -16.39
C LEU A 8 10.42 29.02 -17.43
N TYR A 9 11.41 28.94 -18.32
CA TYR A 9 11.50 27.86 -19.30
C TYR A 9 11.64 26.49 -18.64
N LYS A 10 12.52 26.34 -17.63
CA LYS A 10 12.68 25.10 -16.87
C LYS A 10 11.40 24.72 -16.13
N LEU A 11 10.69 25.70 -15.58
CA LEU A 11 9.43 25.51 -14.86
C LEU A 11 8.34 24.98 -15.79
N LYS A 12 8.16 25.62 -16.96
CA LYS A 12 7.25 25.14 -18.01
C LYS A 12 7.57 23.71 -18.44
N LEU A 13 8.85 23.41 -18.68
CA LEU A 13 9.29 22.07 -19.05
C LEU A 13 9.03 21.04 -17.94
N ALA A 14 9.24 21.40 -16.68
CA ALA A 14 8.98 20.54 -15.54
C ALA A 14 7.48 20.24 -15.35
N ARG A 15 6.61 21.23 -15.49
CA ARG A 15 5.15 21.07 -15.44
C ARG A 15 4.63 20.18 -16.57
N ASN A 16 5.06 20.42 -17.81
CA ASN A 16 4.70 19.55 -18.94
C ASN A 16 5.15 18.10 -18.73
N LYS A 17 6.33 17.89 -18.13
CA LYS A 17 6.82 16.55 -17.78
C LYS A 17 5.96 15.90 -16.68
N GLU A 18 5.56 16.66 -15.66
CA GLU A 18 4.68 16.16 -14.60
C GLU A 18 3.33 15.72 -15.18
N GLU A 19 2.69 16.54 -16.00
CA GLU A 19 1.42 16.22 -16.67
C GLU A 19 1.53 14.94 -17.51
N ARG A 20 2.59 14.81 -18.31
CA ARG A 20 2.85 13.61 -19.12
C ARG A 20 3.00 12.36 -18.25
N LEU A 21 3.69 12.46 -17.11
CA LEU A 21 3.87 11.34 -16.19
C LEU A 21 2.58 10.97 -15.47
N VAL A 22 1.78 11.95 -15.06
CA VAL A 22 0.45 11.73 -14.47
C VAL A 22 -0.47 11.04 -15.48
N ALA A 23 -0.48 11.48 -16.74
CA ALA A 23 -1.26 10.84 -17.80
C ALA A 23 -0.81 9.39 -18.06
N ALA A 24 0.50 9.14 -18.07
CA ALA A 24 1.04 7.78 -18.22
C ALA A 24 0.67 6.87 -17.04
N LEU A 25 0.65 7.40 -15.81
CA LEU A 25 0.21 6.65 -14.62
C LEU A 25 -1.27 6.29 -14.68
N LYS A 26 -2.13 7.26 -15.04
CA LYS A 26 -3.57 7.02 -15.22
C LYS A 26 -3.87 5.95 -16.27
N LYS A 27 -3.07 5.86 -17.33
CA LYS A 27 -3.22 4.81 -18.37
C LYS A 27 -2.82 3.41 -17.87
N ILE A 28 -1.92 3.34 -16.90
CA ILE A 28 -1.42 2.07 -16.38
C ILE A 28 -2.27 1.57 -15.22
N GLU A 29 -2.64 2.47 -14.31
CA GLU A 29 -3.55 2.12 -13.21
C GLU A 29 -4.90 1.69 -13.80
N PRO A 30 -5.37 0.47 -13.49
CA PRO A 30 -6.69 0.04 -13.91
C PRO A 30 -7.73 0.87 -13.13
N ASP A 31 -8.76 1.31 -13.85
CA ASP A 31 -9.94 1.93 -13.25
C ASP A 31 -10.74 0.83 -12.56
N ASP A 32 -10.53 0.63 -11.25
CA ASP A 32 -11.32 -0.33 -10.48
C ASP A 32 -12.25 0.36 -9.49
N PRO A 33 -13.53 0.52 -9.85
CA PRO A 33 -14.57 0.94 -8.92
C PRO A 33 -15.06 -0.21 -8.02
N SER A 34 -14.42 -1.39 -8.03
CA SER A 34 -14.91 -2.54 -7.26
C SER A 34 -14.69 -2.34 -5.77
N GLU A 35 -15.82 -2.24 -5.06
CA GLU A 35 -15.88 -2.37 -3.61
C GLU A 35 -15.25 -3.70 -3.18
N PRO A 36 -14.58 -3.74 -2.01
CA PRO A 36 -14.05 -4.99 -1.47
C PRO A 36 -15.22 -5.97 -1.31
N THR A 37 -15.28 -6.97 -2.18
CA THR A 37 -16.33 -8.01 -2.18
C THR A 37 -16.21 -8.93 -0.96
N HIS A 38 -15.13 -8.82 -0.19
CA HIS A 38 -14.92 -9.66 0.99
C HIS A 38 -15.68 -9.10 2.19
N ASP A 39 -16.67 -9.86 2.62
CA ASP A 39 -17.32 -9.71 3.91
C ASP A 39 -16.23 -9.87 4.98
N PRO A 40 -15.89 -8.83 5.76
CA PRO A 40 -14.91 -8.98 6.82
C PRO A 40 -15.52 -9.95 7.82
N GLU A 41 -15.10 -11.21 7.78
CA GLU A 41 -15.36 -12.15 8.86
C GLU A 41 -14.97 -11.43 10.14
N VAL A 42 -15.95 -11.10 10.98
CA VAL A 42 -15.68 -10.35 12.22
C VAL A 42 -14.89 -11.28 13.11
N LEU A 43 -13.57 -11.12 13.11
CA LEU A 43 -12.70 -11.83 14.04
C LEU A 43 -13.05 -11.38 15.45
N THR A 44 -13.24 -12.35 16.34
CA THR A 44 -13.29 -12.04 17.76
C THR A 44 -11.93 -11.48 18.21
N PRO A 45 -11.89 -10.60 19.22
CA PRO A 45 -10.63 -10.04 19.72
C PRO A 45 -9.62 -11.12 20.13
N GLU A 46 -10.11 -12.24 20.66
CA GLU A 46 -9.29 -13.39 21.06
C GLU A 46 -8.65 -14.08 19.85
N GLU A 47 -9.43 -14.30 18.79
CA GLU A 47 -8.93 -14.87 17.54
C GLU A 47 -7.94 -13.93 16.86
N HIS A 48 -8.23 -12.62 16.83
CA HIS A 48 -7.34 -11.61 16.27
C HIS A 48 -5.98 -11.64 16.98
N PHE A 49 -5.97 -11.64 18.31
CA PHE A 49 -4.74 -11.73 19.09
C PHE A 49 -3.98 -13.04 18.86
N TYR A 50 -4.70 -14.17 18.78
CA TYR A 50 -4.11 -15.47 18.50
C TYR A 50 -3.40 -15.48 17.13
N PHE A 51 -4.08 -15.06 16.07
CA PHE A 51 -3.51 -15.02 14.73
C PHE A 51 -2.41 -13.98 14.60
N LEU A 52 -2.51 -12.85 15.30
CA LEU A 52 -1.46 -11.85 15.34
C LEU A 52 -0.18 -12.44 15.94
N LYS A 53 -0.27 -13.08 17.11
CA LYS A 53 0.88 -13.73 17.76
C LYS A 53 1.46 -14.87 16.91
N MET A 54 0.62 -15.63 16.22
CA MET A 54 1.05 -16.66 15.30
C MET A 54 1.76 -16.08 14.06
N GLY A 55 1.20 -15.02 13.49
CA GLY A 55 1.76 -14.29 12.35
C GLY A 55 3.09 -13.63 12.67
N GLN A 56 3.25 -13.07 13.87
CA GLN A 56 4.53 -12.51 14.33
C GLN A 56 5.64 -13.56 14.45
N LYS A 57 5.30 -14.77 14.88
CA LYS A 57 6.25 -15.89 15.01
C LYS A 57 6.49 -16.64 13.70
N CYS A 58 5.69 -16.38 12.67
CA CYS A 58 5.81 -17.13 11.42
C CYS A 58 7.08 -16.72 10.65
N LYS A 59 7.69 -17.69 9.96
CA LYS A 59 8.87 -17.46 9.10
C LYS A 59 8.48 -17.25 7.63
N ASN A 60 7.19 -17.30 7.33
CA ASN A 60 6.68 -17.22 5.97
C ASN A 60 6.46 -15.76 5.60
N TYR A 61 7.26 -15.25 4.68
CA TYR A 61 7.17 -13.87 4.27
C TYR A 61 7.15 -13.72 2.75
N VAL A 62 6.44 -12.67 2.30
CA VAL A 62 6.38 -12.24 0.91
C VAL A 62 7.10 -10.90 0.81
N PRO A 63 8.28 -10.82 0.14
CA PRO A 63 9.00 -9.57 0.00
C PRO A 63 8.37 -8.69 -1.09
N VAL A 64 8.07 -7.44 -0.75
CA VAL A 64 7.61 -6.41 -1.68
C VAL A 64 8.71 -5.36 -1.85
N GLY A 65 9.28 -5.34 -3.05
CA GLY A 65 10.32 -4.38 -3.45
C GLY A 65 9.76 -3.19 -4.23
N ARG A 66 10.64 -2.49 -4.97
CA ARG A 66 10.33 -1.27 -5.73
C ARG A 66 9.08 -1.34 -6.62
N ARG A 67 8.74 -2.53 -7.15
CA ARG A 67 7.58 -2.74 -8.03
C ARG A 67 6.24 -2.57 -7.31
N GLY A 68 6.22 -2.65 -5.99
CA GLY A 68 4.99 -2.65 -5.21
C GLY A 68 4.17 -3.93 -5.42
N ILE A 69 2.86 -3.81 -5.25
CA ILE A 69 1.91 -4.90 -5.43
C ILE A 69 1.69 -5.16 -6.93
N TYR A 70 1.83 -6.40 -7.34
CA TYR A 70 1.52 -6.87 -8.69
C TYR A 70 1.03 -8.30 -8.62
N GLN A 71 0.55 -8.82 -9.75
CA GLN A 71 -0.06 -10.14 -9.85
C GLN A 71 0.72 -11.28 -9.16
N GLY A 72 2.04 -11.28 -9.29
CA GLY A 72 2.89 -12.31 -8.68
C GLY A 72 3.01 -12.23 -7.16
N VAL A 73 2.79 -11.05 -6.55
CA VAL A 73 2.77 -10.89 -5.09
C VAL A 73 1.54 -11.58 -4.53
N ILE A 74 0.37 -11.28 -5.09
CA ILE A 74 -0.91 -11.89 -4.68
C ILE A 74 -0.86 -13.42 -4.86
N LEU A 75 -0.35 -13.88 -6.01
CA LEU A 75 -0.14 -15.30 -6.26
C LEU A 75 0.75 -15.95 -5.18
N ASN A 76 1.85 -15.29 -4.82
CA ASN A 76 2.77 -15.80 -3.79
C ASN A 76 2.09 -15.87 -2.41
N MET A 77 1.24 -14.90 -2.06
CA MET A 77 0.45 -14.94 -0.83
C MET A 77 -0.46 -16.16 -0.79
N HIS A 78 -1.21 -16.42 -1.88
CA HIS A 78 -2.08 -17.60 -1.96
C HIS A 78 -1.32 -18.93 -1.90
N LEU A 79 -0.10 -18.98 -2.43
CA LEU A 79 0.78 -20.14 -2.32
C LEU A 79 1.17 -20.42 -0.86
N HIS A 80 1.53 -19.38 -0.09
CA HIS A 80 1.77 -19.54 1.35
C HIS A 80 0.51 -19.94 2.12
N TRP A 81 -0.65 -19.38 1.72
CA TRP A 81 -1.93 -19.68 2.36
C TRP A 81 -2.45 -21.09 2.16
N LYS A 82 -1.89 -21.84 1.20
CA LYS A 82 -2.19 -23.27 1.03
C LYS A 82 -1.76 -24.09 2.24
N LYS A 83 -0.65 -23.74 2.89
CA LYS A 83 -0.08 -24.49 4.03
C LYS A 83 -0.16 -23.74 5.35
N HIS A 84 -0.24 -22.42 5.31
CA HIS A 84 -0.16 -21.57 6.49
C HIS A 84 -1.36 -20.64 6.56
N GLN A 85 -1.84 -20.36 7.77
CA GLN A 85 -3.00 -19.49 7.92
C GLN A 85 -2.64 -18.00 7.87
N THR A 86 -1.42 -17.67 8.28
CA THR A 86 -0.89 -16.30 8.38
C THR A 86 0.37 -16.13 7.53
N LEU A 87 0.57 -14.93 6.99
CA LEU A 87 1.82 -14.53 6.34
C LEU A 87 2.30 -13.15 6.82
N GLN A 88 3.58 -12.88 6.61
CA GLN A 88 4.15 -11.54 6.71
C GLN A 88 4.43 -10.98 5.31
N VAL A 89 4.10 -9.72 5.06
CA VAL A 89 4.48 -9.01 3.83
C VAL A 89 5.50 -7.95 4.23
N ILE A 90 6.75 -8.09 3.77
CA ILE A 90 7.85 -7.20 4.15
C ILE A 90 8.06 -6.18 3.04
N VAL A 91 7.87 -4.90 3.34
CA VAL A 91 7.93 -3.81 2.36
C VAL A 91 9.16 -2.94 2.60
N LYS A 92 10.08 -2.83 1.63
CA LYS A 92 11.38 -2.15 1.84
C LYS A 92 11.44 -0.69 1.39
N THR A 93 10.70 -0.29 0.36
CA THR A 93 10.96 0.96 -0.40
C THR A 93 9.91 2.06 -0.23
N PHE A 94 8.88 1.84 0.57
CA PHE A 94 7.70 2.70 0.65
C PHE A 94 7.62 3.42 2.00
N THR A 95 6.93 4.56 2.02
CA THR A 95 6.64 5.28 3.27
C THR A 95 5.60 4.52 4.10
N PRO A 96 5.52 4.72 5.43
CA PRO A 96 4.52 4.04 6.26
C PRO A 96 3.07 4.35 5.82
N ASP A 97 2.82 5.54 5.28
CA ASP A 97 1.50 5.90 4.74
C ASP A 97 1.19 5.12 3.45
N GLU A 98 2.15 5.01 2.53
CA GLU A 98 2.03 4.16 1.34
C GLU A 98 1.85 2.68 1.71
N VAL A 99 2.45 2.23 2.82
CA VAL A 99 2.28 0.85 3.34
C VAL A 99 0.87 0.61 3.83
N LYS A 100 0.20 1.58 4.45
CA LYS A 100 -1.21 1.47 4.85
C LYS A 100 -2.14 1.38 3.63
N GLU A 101 -1.89 2.18 2.60
CA GLU A 101 -2.62 2.09 1.33
C GLU A 101 -2.41 0.72 0.69
N MET A 102 -1.16 0.24 0.66
CA MET A 102 -0.84 -1.09 0.15
C MET A 102 -1.49 -2.21 0.98
N ALA A 103 -1.55 -2.11 2.30
CA ALA A 103 -2.24 -3.09 3.13
C ALA A 103 -3.73 -3.19 2.78
N SER A 104 -4.37 -2.05 2.55
CA SER A 104 -5.76 -1.96 2.11
C SER A 104 -5.96 -2.55 0.71
N GLU A 105 -5.03 -2.25 -0.21
CA GLU A 105 -5.04 -2.80 -1.57
C GLU A 105 -4.81 -4.31 -1.58
N LEU A 106 -3.88 -4.83 -0.76
CA LEU A 106 -3.65 -6.25 -0.58
C LEU A 106 -4.90 -6.95 -0.04
N ALA A 107 -5.52 -6.42 1.02
CA ALA A 107 -6.75 -6.98 1.58
C ALA A 107 -7.84 -7.11 0.52
N ARG A 108 -8.02 -6.04 -0.28
CA ARG A 108 -9.01 -6.01 -1.37
C ARG A 108 -8.70 -7.01 -2.47
N LEU A 109 -7.44 -7.10 -2.92
CA LEU A 109 -7.04 -7.92 -4.05
C LEU A 109 -6.95 -9.41 -3.72
N SER A 110 -6.46 -9.75 -2.53
CA SER A 110 -6.26 -11.13 -2.10
C SER A 110 -7.44 -11.70 -1.32
N GLY A 111 -8.40 -10.85 -0.89
CA GLY A 111 -9.48 -11.22 0.03
C GLY A 111 -8.97 -11.63 1.41
N GLY A 112 -7.77 -11.19 1.78
CA GLY A 112 -7.16 -11.49 3.07
C GLY A 112 -7.46 -10.39 4.09
N ILE A 113 -7.36 -10.73 5.37
CA ILE A 113 -7.60 -9.81 6.48
C ILE A 113 -6.26 -9.30 7.00
N VAL A 114 -6.12 -7.97 7.08
CA VAL A 114 -4.94 -7.33 7.69
C VAL A 114 -5.12 -7.37 9.20
N LEU A 115 -4.21 -8.03 9.90
CA LEU A 115 -4.23 -8.12 11.36
C LEU A 115 -3.56 -6.92 12.00
N ASP A 116 -2.36 -6.58 11.54
CA ASP A 116 -1.54 -5.49 12.08
C ASP A 116 -0.48 -5.04 11.08
N ILE A 117 0.01 -3.81 11.24
CA ILE A 117 1.13 -3.22 10.49
C ILE A 117 2.22 -2.88 11.50
N GLN A 118 3.28 -3.67 11.51
CA GLN A 118 4.38 -3.52 12.44
C GLN A 118 5.37 -2.42 12.04
N GLU A 119 6.09 -1.93 13.05
CA GLU A 119 7.25 -1.05 12.89
C GLU A 119 8.31 -1.74 12.01
N GLY A 120 8.71 -1.10 10.91
CA GLY A 120 9.57 -1.71 9.88
C GLY A 120 8.84 -2.09 8.58
N ASN A 121 7.61 -1.59 8.37
CA ASN A 121 6.83 -1.78 7.15
C ASN A 121 6.50 -3.26 6.87
N THR A 122 6.22 -4.02 7.92
CA THR A 122 5.78 -5.42 7.82
C THR A 122 4.29 -5.50 8.07
N ILE A 123 3.55 -6.03 7.10
CA ILE A 123 2.10 -6.23 7.19
C ILE A 123 1.83 -7.68 7.54
N ILE A 124 1.08 -7.94 8.62
CA ILE A 124 0.69 -9.29 9.01
C ILE A 124 -0.71 -9.53 8.46
N MET A 125 -0.84 -10.58 7.64
CA MET A 125 -2.10 -10.90 6.97
C MET A 125 -2.56 -12.31 7.30
N TYR A 126 -3.87 -12.45 7.43
CA TYR A 126 -4.59 -13.71 7.63
C TYR A 126 -5.46 -14.02 6.42
N ARG A 127 -5.56 -15.29 6.06
CA ARG A 127 -6.29 -15.70 4.84
C ARG A 127 -7.82 -15.73 4.96
N GLY A 128 -8.36 -15.77 6.19
CA GLY A 128 -9.79 -16.04 6.45
C GLY A 128 -10.06 -17.50 6.93
N LYS A 129 -11.13 -17.71 7.69
CA LYS A 129 -11.53 -19.04 8.18
C LYS A 129 -11.96 -19.94 7.02
N ASN A 130 -12.68 -19.36 6.06
CA ASN A 130 -13.24 -20.07 4.91
C ASN A 130 -12.33 -20.08 3.68
N TYR A 131 -11.01 -20.02 3.87
CA TYR A 131 -10.09 -20.07 2.75
C TYR A 131 -10.10 -21.44 2.06
N ALA A 132 -10.75 -21.51 0.91
CA ALA A 132 -10.53 -22.53 -0.09
C ALA A 132 -9.47 -22.03 -1.09
N GLN A 133 -8.67 -22.94 -1.66
CA GLN A 133 -7.73 -22.55 -2.71
C GLN A 133 -8.54 -21.87 -3.83
N PRO A 134 -8.32 -20.57 -4.08
CA PRO A 134 -9.19 -19.86 -4.99
C PRO A 134 -8.97 -20.36 -6.43
N PRO A 135 -9.99 -20.27 -7.29
CA PRO A 135 -9.79 -20.35 -8.72
C PRO A 135 -8.67 -19.41 -9.19
N PRO A 136 -8.02 -19.70 -10.34
CA PRO A 136 -6.90 -18.90 -10.85
C PRO A 136 -7.26 -17.41 -11.04
N GLU A 137 -8.54 -17.09 -11.21
CA GLU A 137 -9.05 -15.71 -11.30
C GLU A 137 -8.81 -14.88 -10.03
N ILE A 138 -8.83 -15.50 -8.85
CA ILE A 138 -8.56 -14.83 -7.57
C ILE A 138 -7.07 -14.93 -7.22
N MET A 139 -6.41 -16.05 -7.55
CA MET A 139 -4.96 -16.19 -7.35
C MET A 139 -4.14 -15.22 -8.23
N SER A 140 -4.74 -14.75 -9.32
CA SER A 140 -4.15 -13.81 -10.26
C SER A 140 -5.24 -12.86 -10.76
N PRO A 141 -5.64 -11.87 -9.94
CA PRO A 141 -6.70 -10.97 -10.33
C PRO A 141 -6.28 -10.25 -11.61
N LYS A 142 -7.10 -10.34 -12.66
CA LYS A 142 -6.88 -9.62 -13.94
C LYS A 142 -6.77 -8.11 -13.75
N VAL A 143 -7.36 -7.66 -12.65
CA VAL A 143 -7.31 -6.32 -12.08
C VAL A 143 -5.89 -5.88 -11.71
N THR A 144 -5.02 -6.80 -11.29
CA THR A 144 -3.65 -6.46 -10.89
C THR A 144 -2.73 -6.22 -12.07
N LEU A 145 -1.76 -5.33 -11.88
CA LEU A 145 -0.76 -5.04 -12.90
C LEU A 145 0.16 -6.26 -13.15
N PRO A 146 0.54 -6.52 -14.42
CA PRO A 146 1.60 -7.46 -14.71
C PRO A 146 2.97 -6.90 -14.27
N ARG A 147 3.94 -7.81 -14.06
CA ARG A 147 5.28 -7.50 -13.51
C ARG A 147 6.02 -6.35 -14.21
N LYS A 148 5.90 -6.25 -15.53
CA LYS A 148 6.53 -5.16 -16.33
C LYS A 148 5.85 -3.81 -16.07
N LYS A 149 4.52 -3.75 -16.20
CA LYS A 149 3.74 -2.51 -15.97
C LYS A 149 3.88 -1.99 -14.53
N ALA A 150 3.97 -2.90 -13.55
CA ALA A 150 4.21 -2.52 -12.15
C ALA A 150 5.58 -1.83 -11.95
N LEU A 151 6.63 -2.30 -12.64
CA LEU A 151 7.92 -1.63 -12.63
C LEU A 151 7.86 -0.23 -13.26
N ASP A 152 7.15 -0.10 -14.38
CA ASP A 152 7.01 1.18 -15.06
C ASP A 152 6.19 2.17 -14.22
N LYS A 153 5.10 1.73 -13.59
CA LYS A 153 4.33 2.50 -12.58
C LYS A 153 5.26 3.03 -11.49
N SER A 154 6.13 2.18 -10.94
CA SER A 154 7.09 2.60 -9.92
C SER A 154 8.09 3.66 -10.44
N LYS A 155 8.65 3.46 -11.65
CA LYS A 155 9.54 4.45 -12.28
C LYS A 155 8.84 5.80 -12.49
N TYR A 156 7.58 5.80 -12.92
CA TYR A 156 6.82 7.03 -13.10
C TYR A 156 6.53 7.73 -11.76
N ARG A 157 6.12 7.00 -10.72
CA ARG A 157 5.93 7.56 -9.38
C ARG A 157 7.21 8.17 -8.82
N GLU A 158 8.36 7.53 -9.02
CA GLU A 158 9.64 8.05 -8.54
C GLU A 158 10.06 9.33 -9.28
N ARG A 159 9.93 9.35 -10.62
CA ARG A 159 10.17 10.56 -11.43
C ARG A 159 9.25 11.70 -11.02
N LEU A 160 8.00 11.40 -10.73
CA LEU A 160 7.01 12.36 -10.27
C LEU A 160 7.34 12.89 -8.87
N ARG A 161 7.80 12.03 -7.95
CA ARG A 161 8.31 12.46 -6.64
C ARG A 161 9.52 13.39 -6.76
N ALA A 162 10.41 13.13 -7.73
CA ALA A 162 11.53 14.01 -8.02
C ALA A 162 11.08 15.38 -8.58
N LEU A 163 10.14 15.40 -9.54
CA LEU A 163 9.59 16.63 -10.10
C LEU A 163 8.84 17.47 -9.05
N ARG A 164 8.04 16.83 -8.19
CA ARG A 164 7.34 17.52 -7.08
C ARG A 164 8.30 18.16 -6.09
N ARG A 165 9.53 17.68 -5.96
CA ARG A 165 10.60 18.33 -5.17
C ARG A 165 11.32 19.42 -5.95
N TYR A 166 11.36 19.33 -7.28
CA TYR A 166 12.08 20.23 -8.16
C TYR A 166 11.30 21.52 -8.48
N ILE A 167 9.99 21.40 -8.76
CA ILE A 167 9.12 22.55 -9.10
C ILE A 167 9.14 23.62 -8.01
N PRO A 168 8.92 23.30 -6.71
CA PRO A 168 8.96 24.32 -5.66
C PRO A 168 10.33 24.97 -5.50
N ARG A 169 11.43 24.25 -5.79
CA ARG A 169 12.77 24.82 -5.76
C ARG A 169 12.96 25.86 -6.86
N LEU A 170 12.47 25.59 -8.07
CA LEU A 170 12.49 26.55 -9.17
C LEU A 170 11.62 27.77 -8.90
N GLU A 171 10.45 27.57 -8.28
CA GLU A 171 9.55 28.66 -7.89
C GLU A 171 10.22 29.56 -6.83
N GLN A 172 10.90 28.98 -5.85
CA GLN A 172 11.67 29.76 -4.87
C GLN A 172 12.84 30.51 -5.51
N GLU A 173 13.59 29.86 -6.42
CA GLU A 173 14.70 30.51 -7.15
C GLU A 173 14.20 31.72 -7.96
N LEU A 174 13.00 31.62 -8.54
CA LEU A 174 12.35 32.71 -9.26
C LEU A 174 12.02 33.88 -8.31
N VAL A 175 11.40 33.59 -7.17
CA VAL A 175 11.06 34.59 -6.14
C VAL A 175 12.31 35.31 -5.63
N ASP A 176 13.37 34.56 -5.35
CA ASP A 176 14.63 35.11 -4.86
C ASP A 176 15.30 36.02 -5.91
N LEU A 177 15.25 35.63 -7.19
CA LEU A 177 15.74 36.43 -8.30
C LEU A 177 14.97 37.75 -8.42
N HIS A 178 13.64 37.70 -8.36
CA HIS A 178 12.80 38.91 -8.36
C HIS A 178 13.11 39.85 -7.20
N ALA A 179 13.34 39.30 -5.99
CA ALA A 179 13.73 40.08 -4.83
C ALA A 179 15.10 40.77 -5.03
N GLN A 180 16.07 40.06 -5.61
CA GLN A 180 17.39 40.62 -5.94
C GLN A 180 17.31 41.73 -6.98
N MET A 181 16.50 41.55 -8.04
CA MET A 181 16.27 42.59 -9.05
C MET A 181 15.63 43.84 -8.46
N LYS A 182 14.66 43.66 -7.55
CA LYS A 182 14.01 44.79 -6.86
C LYS A 182 15.01 45.57 -6.02
N LEU A 183 15.83 44.88 -5.22
CA LEU A 183 16.90 45.53 -4.44
C LEU A 183 17.88 46.28 -5.36
N ALA A 184 18.34 45.67 -6.46
CA ALA A 184 19.26 46.29 -7.41
C ALA A 184 18.66 47.53 -8.13
N GLY A 185 17.35 47.53 -8.38
CA GLY A 185 16.61 48.68 -8.91
C GLY A 185 16.55 49.85 -7.92
N ASP A 186 16.31 49.55 -6.64
CA ASP A 186 16.25 50.56 -5.56
C ASP A 186 17.61 51.25 -5.34
N TYR A 187 18.75 50.54 -5.51
CA TYR A 187 20.10 51.15 -5.44
C TYR A 187 20.41 52.08 -6.62
N ARG A 188 19.80 51.88 -7.79
CA ARG A 188 19.97 52.78 -8.96
C ARG A 188 19.16 54.08 -8.82
N GLY A 189 18.06 54.08 -8.06
CA GLY A 189 17.25 55.28 -7.81
C GLY A 189 17.86 56.25 -6.79
N GLN A 190 18.69 55.77 -5.86
CA GLN A 190 19.29 56.62 -4.82
C GLN A 190 20.54 57.39 -5.26
N ASN A 191 21.16 57.01 -6.39
CA ASN A 191 22.34 57.70 -6.93
C ASN A 191 22.02 58.86 -7.89
N ALA A 192 20.73 59.17 -8.13
CA ALA A 192 20.32 60.26 -9.01
C ALA A 192 19.90 61.55 -8.27
N VAL A 193 19.92 61.58 -6.92
CA VAL A 193 19.47 62.74 -6.12
C VAL A 193 20.47 63.07 -5.00
N LYS A 194 21.74 63.30 -5.35
CA LYS A 194 22.72 63.95 -4.46
C LYS A 194 23.69 64.83 -5.26
N ASP A 195 23.17 65.94 -5.74
CA ASP A 195 23.96 67.17 -5.98
C ASP A 195 23.04 68.37 -5.68
N ILE A 196 22.68 68.51 -4.40
CA ILE A 196 22.26 69.80 -3.85
C ILE A 196 23.15 70.05 -2.65
N THR A 197 23.93 71.10 -2.82
CA THR A 197 24.92 71.71 -1.94
C THR A 197 24.51 71.69 -0.48
N CYS A 198 25.34 71.05 0.35
CA CYS A 198 25.32 71.25 1.80
C CYS A 198 25.87 72.65 2.10
N THR A 199 25.03 73.57 2.56
CA THR A 199 25.47 74.69 3.40
C THR A 199 24.63 74.63 4.67
N SER A 200 25.35 74.52 5.78
CA SER A 200 24.86 74.35 7.14
C SER A 200 24.05 75.56 7.62
N ASP A 201 23.13 75.30 8.54
CA ASP A 201 22.94 75.96 9.86
C ASP A 201 21.51 75.60 10.33
N SER A 202 21.29 74.86 11.42
CA SER A 202 21.40 75.20 12.84
C SER A 202 20.01 75.19 13.50
N VAL A 203 19.97 74.76 14.76
CA VAL A 203 18.92 74.79 15.83
C VAL A 203 17.70 73.83 15.83
N ASN A 204 17.78 72.87 16.76
CA ASN A 204 16.81 72.39 17.77
C ASN A 204 15.28 72.43 17.51
N SER A 205 14.61 71.27 17.61
CA SER A 205 13.82 70.83 18.80
C SER A 205 12.68 69.86 18.46
N THR A 206 12.60 68.80 19.27
CA THR A 206 11.44 68.01 19.73
C THR A 206 10.13 67.97 18.91
N SER A 207 9.75 66.79 18.40
CA SER A 207 8.40 66.24 18.62
C SER A 207 8.33 64.75 18.26
N VAL A 208 7.68 64.01 19.17
CA VAL A 208 7.33 62.60 19.09
C VAL A 208 6.27 62.40 18.01
N LYS A 209 6.38 61.34 17.20
CA LYS A 209 5.23 60.67 16.56
C LYS A 209 5.59 59.24 16.17
N GLU A 210 4.95 58.30 16.85
CA GLU A 210 4.82 56.91 16.44
C GLU A 210 4.00 56.82 15.14
N TYR A 211 4.43 55.94 14.23
CA TYR A 211 3.59 55.49 13.12
C TYR A 211 3.69 53.97 13.05
N SER A 212 2.67 53.30 13.59
CA SER A 212 2.38 51.90 13.30
C SER A 212 1.98 51.77 11.83
N CYS A 213 2.68 50.94 11.04
CA CYS A 213 2.24 50.58 9.69
C CYS A 213 1.95 49.08 9.63
N SER A 214 0.65 48.74 9.61
CA SER A 214 0.14 47.38 9.47
C SER A 214 0.35 46.88 8.04
N VAL A 215 1.27 45.94 7.84
CA VAL A 215 1.42 45.24 6.56
C VAL A 215 0.34 44.15 6.48
N ARG A 216 -0.69 44.40 5.68
CA ARG A 216 -1.62 43.35 5.22
C ARG A 216 -0.85 42.45 4.25
N LYS A 217 -0.70 41.16 4.58
CA LYS A 217 -0.21 40.13 3.65
C LYS A 217 -1.23 40.00 2.52
N ARG A 218 -0.84 40.37 1.29
CA ARG A 218 -1.63 40.11 0.08
C ARG A 218 -1.01 38.90 -0.63
N GLY A 219 -1.84 37.91 -0.96
CA GLY A 219 -1.42 36.61 -1.47
C GLY A 219 -0.98 36.67 -2.93
N VAL A 220 -0.14 35.71 -3.32
CA VAL A 220 0.52 35.59 -4.64
C VAL A 220 -0.48 35.35 -5.79
N SER A 221 -1.73 35.03 -5.47
CA SER A 221 -2.83 34.80 -6.41
C SER A 221 -3.22 36.06 -7.21
N ASP A 222 -3.05 37.25 -6.64
CA ASP A 222 -3.59 38.49 -7.23
C ASP A 222 -2.74 39.04 -8.39
N LEU A 223 -1.48 38.59 -8.54
CA LEU A 223 -0.55 39.11 -9.56
C LEU A 223 -0.66 38.42 -10.93
N LEU A 224 -1.45 37.34 -11.04
CA LEU A 224 -1.57 36.57 -12.29
C LEU A 224 -2.77 37.02 -13.14
N SER A 225 -3.70 37.79 -12.59
CA SER A 225 -4.94 38.18 -13.26
C SER A 225 -4.79 39.39 -14.18
N GLU A 226 -3.72 40.16 -14.07
CA GLU A 226 -3.56 41.45 -14.76
C GLU A 226 -2.81 41.36 -16.11
N SER A 227 -2.35 40.16 -16.50
CA SER A 227 -1.56 39.95 -17.73
C SER A 227 -2.30 39.25 -18.88
N ILE A 228 -3.62 39.05 -18.78
CA ILE A 228 -4.44 38.45 -19.85
C ILE A 228 -5.28 39.55 -20.51
N GLU A 229 -4.64 40.50 -21.18
CA GLU A 229 -5.32 41.38 -22.15
C GLU A 229 -4.26 42.08 -23.01
N GLY A 230 -3.73 41.38 -24.01
CA GLY A 230 -2.87 42.03 -25.00
C GLY A 230 -2.03 41.08 -25.85
N SER A 231 -2.39 41.02 -27.15
CA SER A 231 -1.59 40.48 -28.26
C SER A 231 -1.57 38.95 -28.35
N GLY A 232 -2.05 38.29 -29.41
CA GLY A 232 -2.15 38.69 -30.81
C GLY A 232 -1.51 37.56 -31.64
N ARG A 233 -2.33 36.91 -32.47
CA ARG A 233 -2.04 35.81 -33.41
C ARG A 233 -0.61 35.81 -33.96
N LEU A 234 0.06 34.66 -33.93
CA LEU A 234 0.89 34.18 -35.04
C LEU A 234 0.78 32.65 -35.17
N GLU A 235 0.79 32.23 -36.42
CA GLU A 235 0.33 30.96 -36.98
C GLU A 235 1.35 29.82 -36.85
N ASP A 236 0.85 28.63 -37.17
CA ASP A 236 1.50 27.31 -37.17
C ASP A 236 2.92 27.28 -37.77
N GLU A 237 3.80 26.54 -37.11
CA GLU A 237 4.87 25.76 -37.77
C GLU A 237 5.10 24.49 -36.92
N ASN A 238 4.56 23.38 -37.40
CA ASN A 238 4.89 22.03 -36.95
C ASN A 238 6.36 21.75 -37.25
N TYR A 239 7.18 21.52 -36.22
CA TYR A 239 8.48 20.89 -36.39
C TYR A 239 8.50 19.57 -35.64
N GLU A 240 8.18 18.49 -36.35
CA GLU A 240 8.60 17.15 -35.98
C GLU A 240 10.12 17.08 -36.11
N VAL A 241 10.84 16.98 -35.00
CA VAL A 241 12.23 16.54 -35.01
C VAL A 241 12.27 15.11 -34.51
N SER A 242 12.28 14.21 -35.48
CA SER A 242 12.89 12.88 -35.36
C SER A 242 14.40 13.10 -35.20
N ASP A 243 14.95 12.77 -34.04
CA ASP A 243 16.40 12.69 -33.85
C ASP A 243 16.77 11.22 -33.65
N ASP A 244 17.26 10.65 -34.74
CA ASP A 244 18.01 9.41 -34.82
C ASP A 244 19.48 9.80 -35.02
N SER A 245 20.32 9.60 -34.03
CA SER A 245 21.64 8.98 -34.24
C SER A 245 22.47 8.88 -32.98
N ALA A 246 22.75 7.61 -32.67
CA ALA A 246 24.09 7.06 -32.52
C ALA A 246 24.96 7.44 -31.30
N SER A 247 25.20 6.38 -30.52
CA SER A 247 26.49 5.98 -29.95
C SER A 247 27.11 6.84 -28.84
N GLU A 248 26.91 6.40 -27.59
CA GLU A 248 28.02 5.85 -26.79
C GLU A 248 27.48 4.70 -25.92
N SER A 249 27.71 3.47 -26.38
CA SER A 249 27.48 2.24 -25.63
C SER A 249 28.71 1.95 -24.77
N ILE A 250 28.62 2.18 -23.45
CA ILE A 250 29.53 1.51 -22.52
C ILE A 250 28.97 0.11 -22.24
N THR A 251 29.49 -0.85 -22.97
CA THR A 251 29.29 -2.28 -22.74
C THR A 251 29.99 -2.66 -21.44
N TYR A 252 29.23 -2.90 -20.38
CA TYR A 252 29.70 -3.79 -19.33
C TYR A 252 29.35 -5.21 -19.79
N SER A 253 30.36 -5.91 -20.31
CA SER A 253 30.31 -7.34 -20.57
C SER A 253 30.04 -8.07 -19.26
N GLU A 254 28.84 -8.64 -19.13
CA GLU A 254 28.54 -9.68 -18.17
C GLU A 254 29.15 -10.98 -18.73
N SER A 255 30.14 -11.54 -18.04
CA SER A 255 30.63 -12.88 -18.30
C SER A 255 29.57 -13.89 -17.86
N GLU A 256 29.02 -14.61 -18.84
CA GLU A 256 28.20 -15.80 -18.68
C GLU A 256 29.10 -16.95 -18.18
N ASP A 257 29.20 -17.14 -16.86
CA ASP A 257 29.72 -18.41 -16.32
C ASP A 257 29.35 -18.59 -14.83
N LEU A 258 28.07 -18.85 -14.55
CA LEU A 258 27.59 -19.41 -13.27
C LEU A 258 26.24 -20.16 -13.46
N SER A 259 26.17 -21.00 -14.50
CA SER A 259 25.26 -22.16 -14.48
C SER A 259 26.06 -23.37 -13.96
N ASP A 260 25.41 -24.24 -13.19
CA ASP A 260 25.92 -25.53 -12.69
C ASP A 260 26.60 -25.54 -11.32
N ILE A 261 25.85 -25.20 -10.26
CA ILE A 261 26.19 -25.58 -8.87
C ILE A 261 25.15 -26.49 -8.20
N PHE A 262 24.21 -27.04 -8.97
CA PHE A 262 23.30 -28.07 -8.50
C PHE A 262 23.18 -29.19 -9.54
N GLU A 263 24.32 -29.77 -9.92
CA GLU A 263 24.32 -31.17 -10.34
C GLU A 263 24.28 -32.03 -9.07
N SER A 264 23.18 -32.75 -8.93
CA SER A 264 22.99 -33.77 -7.93
C SER A 264 23.70 -35.01 -8.46
N ASP A 265 24.82 -35.39 -7.84
CA ASP A 265 25.42 -36.68 -8.12
C ASP A 265 24.44 -37.80 -7.75
N SER A 266 24.03 -38.55 -8.76
CA SER A 266 23.41 -39.85 -8.64
C SER A 266 24.02 -40.74 -9.71
N GLU A 267 25.06 -41.48 -9.33
CA GLU A 267 25.31 -42.81 -9.89
C GLU A 267 25.57 -43.79 -8.73
N GLU A 268 24.62 -44.70 -8.62
CA GLU A 268 24.63 -46.11 -8.21
C GLU A 268 26.02 -46.79 -8.28
N GLU A 269 26.43 -47.79 -7.49
CA GLU A 269 25.71 -48.89 -6.85
C GLU A 269 26.72 -49.65 -5.95
N GLN A 270 26.32 -50.14 -4.77
CA GLN A 270 26.73 -51.45 -4.22
C GLN A 270 25.95 -51.82 -2.95
N VAL A 271 24.91 -52.62 -3.16
CA VAL A 271 24.41 -53.76 -2.36
C VAL A 271 24.72 -53.78 -0.85
N GLN A 272 23.69 -53.54 -0.03
CA GLN A 272 23.44 -54.43 1.12
C GLN A 272 21.93 -54.49 1.43
N GLU A 273 21.39 -55.69 1.22
CA GLU A 273 20.06 -56.13 1.58
C GLU A 273 19.91 -56.20 3.10
N SER A 274 19.05 -55.38 3.72
CA SER A 274 18.51 -55.68 5.06
C SER A 274 17.11 -55.09 5.26
N LYS A 275 16.18 -56.04 5.16
CA LYS A 275 14.78 -56.13 5.62
C LYS A 275 14.33 -55.15 6.72
N ASP A 276 13.17 -54.55 6.45
CA ASP A 276 12.07 -54.21 7.36
C ASP A 276 12.39 -53.94 8.83
N GLN A 277 12.35 -52.66 9.22
CA GLN A 277 11.96 -52.29 10.58
C GLN A 277 11.29 -50.92 10.60
N PRO A 278 9.97 -50.82 10.89
CA PRO A 278 9.38 -49.54 11.26
C PRO A 278 10.00 -49.12 12.61
N LEU A 279 10.64 -47.95 12.61
CA LEU A 279 11.19 -47.29 13.79
C LEU A 279 10.06 -46.96 14.76
N TYR A 280 9.81 -47.87 15.70
CA TYR A 280 8.89 -47.68 16.80
C TYR A 280 9.24 -46.40 17.55
N LEU A 281 8.21 -45.58 17.77
CA LEU A 281 8.14 -44.53 18.78
C LEU A 281 8.24 -45.16 20.17
N ASP A 282 9.45 -45.52 20.58
CA ASP A 282 9.74 -45.98 21.93
C ASP A 282 10.13 -44.77 22.79
N LYS A 283 9.08 -44.08 23.27
CA LYS A 283 8.98 -43.28 24.52
C LYS A 283 7.84 -42.28 24.38
N LEU A 284 6.63 -42.74 24.69
CA LEU A 284 5.66 -41.85 25.29
C LEU A 284 6.06 -41.67 26.75
N ASP A 285 6.41 -40.46 27.14
CA ASP A 285 6.58 -40.09 28.53
C ASP A 285 5.29 -40.44 29.29
N LYS A 286 5.44 -41.29 30.31
CA LYS A 286 4.36 -41.59 31.27
C LYS A 286 3.91 -40.27 31.89
N PHE A 287 2.67 -39.88 31.62
CA PHE A 287 1.98 -38.88 32.43
C PHE A 287 1.88 -39.38 33.89
N PRO A 288 2.07 -38.50 34.89
CA PRO A 288 1.94 -38.88 36.29
C PRO A 288 0.51 -39.34 36.57
N SER A 289 0.38 -40.58 37.03
CA SER A 289 -0.86 -41.13 37.57
C SER A 289 -1.10 -40.53 38.96
N GLU A 290 -1.98 -39.54 39.06
CA GLU A 290 -2.63 -39.23 40.33
C GLU A 290 -3.60 -40.36 40.64
N ASN A 291 -3.25 -41.17 41.64
CA ASN A 291 -4.17 -42.12 42.26
C ASN A 291 -5.25 -41.32 42.99
N ASN A 292 -6.41 -41.17 42.36
CA ASN A 292 -7.65 -40.98 43.09
C ASN A 292 -8.43 -42.28 42.96
N ASP A 293 -8.31 -43.12 44.00
CA ASP A 293 -9.22 -44.23 44.23
C ASP A 293 -10.62 -43.64 44.43
N ASN A 294 -11.47 -43.70 43.40
CA ASN A 294 -12.92 -43.90 43.51
C ASN A 294 -13.53 -44.09 42.11
N GLU A 295 -13.96 -45.34 41.88
CA GLU A 295 -14.83 -45.87 40.82
C GLU A 295 -14.43 -45.68 39.34
N PRO A 296 -14.45 -46.75 38.52
CA PRO A 296 -14.48 -46.60 37.09
C PRO A 296 -15.88 -46.12 36.70
N ASP A 297 -16.03 -44.82 36.43
CA ASP A 297 -17.14 -44.32 35.62
C ASP A 297 -17.05 -45.06 34.27
N ASP A 298 -17.91 -46.05 34.08
CA ASP A 298 -18.07 -46.75 32.81
C ASP A 298 -18.39 -45.67 31.77
N PHE A 299 -17.45 -45.43 30.84
CA PHE A 299 -17.58 -44.35 29.84
C PHE A 299 -18.89 -44.45 29.07
N GLU A 300 -19.39 -45.67 28.90
CA GLU A 300 -20.70 -46.00 28.33
C GLU A 300 -21.86 -45.42 29.16
N GLU A 301 -21.78 -45.49 30.49
CA GLU A 301 -22.78 -44.96 31.41
C GLU A 301 -22.69 -43.43 31.51
N HIS A 302 -21.48 -42.85 31.44
CA HIS A 302 -21.27 -41.41 31.33
C HIS A 302 -21.89 -40.83 30.04
N LEU A 303 -21.69 -41.50 28.91
CA LEU A 303 -22.32 -41.13 27.64
C LEU A 303 -23.85 -41.28 27.67
N ARG A 304 -24.38 -42.32 28.31
CA ARG A 304 -25.83 -42.46 28.55
C ARG A 304 -26.39 -41.34 29.43
N ARG A 305 -25.62 -40.88 30.42
CA ARG A 305 -26.01 -39.78 31.31
C ARG A 305 -26.06 -38.45 30.57
N ILE A 306 -25.07 -38.16 29.70
CA ILE A 306 -25.05 -36.97 28.85
C ILE A 306 -26.25 -36.98 27.88
N ALA A 307 -26.52 -38.11 27.23
CA ALA A 307 -27.69 -38.25 26.35
C ALA A 307 -29.03 -38.07 27.10
N SER A 308 -29.14 -38.59 28.32
CA SER A 308 -30.34 -38.44 29.15
C SER A 308 -30.57 -37.01 29.64
N LEU A 309 -29.50 -36.21 29.75
CA LEU A 309 -29.58 -34.79 30.13
C LEU A 309 -30.00 -33.90 28.94
N SER A 310 -29.68 -34.31 27.70
CA SER A 310 -30.14 -33.65 26.46
C SER A 310 -31.67 -33.72 26.31
N ASP A 311 -32.27 -34.87 26.63
CA ASP A 311 -33.74 -35.05 26.54
C ASP A 311 -34.52 -34.29 27.61
N ARG A 312 -33.85 -33.80 28.66
CA ARG A 312 -34.49 -33.02 29.74
C ARG A 312 -34.65 -31.54 29.40
N THR A 313 -33.93 -31.03 28.40
CA THR A 313 -34.06 -29.64 27.95
C THR A 313 -35.19 -29.41 26.93
N GLU A 314 -35.82 -30.47 26.42
CA GLU A 314 -37.05 -30.38 25.61
C GLU A 314 -38.32 -30.60 26.46
N SER A 315 -38.51 -29.79 27.50
CA SER A 315 -39.84 -29.67 28.14
C SER A 315 -40.10 -28.27 28.65
N SER A 316 -39.81 -27.27 27.82
CA SER A 316 -40.65 -26.07 27.79
C SER A 316 -40.93 -25.72 26.33
N ALA A 317 -41.69 -26.58 25.67
CA ALA A 317 -42.40 -26.23 24.45
C ALA A 317 -43.39 -25.11 24.80
N LYS A 318 -42.88 -23.88 24.89
CA LYS A 318 -43.69 -22.69 24.69
C LYS A 318 -44.22 -22.84 23.27
N GLU A 319 -45.51 -23.08 23.12
CA GLU A 319 -46.20 -22.86 21.85
C GLU A 319 -45.89 -21.42 21.42
N LEU A 320 -44.88 -21.27 20.57
CA LEU A 320 -44.58 -20.00 19.93
C LEU A 320 -45.78 -19.71 19.04
N LYS A 321 -46.53 -18.66 19.39
CA LYS A 321 -47.68 -18.22 18.63
C LYS A 321 -47.20 -17.91 17.21
N VAL A 322 -47.71 -18.67 16.24
CA VAL A 322 -47.40 -18.51 14.80
C VAL A 322 -47.64 -17.07 14.30
N SER A 323 -48.41 -16.29 15.06
CA SER A 323 -48.68 -14.86 14.86
C SER A 323 -47.44 -13.95 15.01
N GLU A 324 -46.42 -14.35 15.79
CA GLU A 324 -45.22 -13.55 16.08
C GLU A 324 -44.04 -13.84 15.13
N LEU A 325 -44.17 -14.80 14.22
CA LEU A 325 -43.08 -15.20 13.33
C LEU A 325 -43.05 -14.33 12.06
N ASP A 326 -41.84 -13.94 11.66
CA ASP A 326 -41.60 -13.21 10.41
C ASP A 326 -41.89 -14.09 9.18
N GLU A 327 -42.08 -13.47 8.01
CA GLU A 327 -42.45 -14.19 6.78
C GLU A 327 -41.42 -15.27 6.39
N ILE A 328 -40.15 -15.04 6.72
CA ILE A 328 -39.04 -15.97 6.45
C ILE A 328 -39.16 -17.23 7.32
N ASP A 329 -39.47 -17.07 8.61
CA ASP A 329 -39.63 -18.19 9.54
C ASP A 329 -40.84 -19.06 9.18
N LYS A 330 -41.92 -18.43 8.69
CA LYS A 330 -43.10 -19.14 8.18
C LYS A 330 -42.78 -19.99 6.95
N ILE A 331 -41.90 -19.52 6.07
CA ILE A 331 -41.44 -20.28 4.89
C ILE A 331 -40.64 -21.52 5.32
N PHE A 332 -39.73 -21.36 6.29
CA PHE A 332 -38.93 -22.48 6.81
C PHE A 332 -39.78 -23.57 7.47
N LEU A 333 -40.79 -23.18 8.26
CA LEU A 333 -41.74 -24.11 8.86
C LEU A 333 -42.59 -24.84 7.80
N ARG A 334 -42.94 -24.16 6.70
CA ARG A 334 -43.68 -24.78 5.60
C ARG A 334 -42.81 -25.80 4.85
N ALA A 335 -41.54 -25.47 4.60
CA ALA A 335 -40.59 -26.33 3.92
C ALA A 335 -40.31 -27.62 4.72
N SER A 336 -40.14 -27.52 6.05
CA SER A 336 -39.94 -28.69 6.90
C SER A 336 -41.15 -29.62 6.95
N SER A 337 -42.37 -29.07 6.90
CA SER A 337 -43.60 -29.87 6.82
C SER A 337 -43.72 -30.68 5.52
N LEU A 338 -43.18 -30.15 4.42
CA LEU A 338 -43.19 -30.81 3.10
C LEU A 338 -42.17 -31.96 3.03
N LEU A 339 -41.06 -31.84 3.75
CA LEU A 339 -40.05 -32.90 3.84
C LEU A 339 -40.52 -34.09 4.68
N LYS A 340 -41.41 -33.89 5.64
CA LYS A 340 -41.99 -34.96 6.47
C LYS A 340 -43.09 -35.78 5.78
N LYS A 341 -43.47 -35.43 4.55
CA LYS A 341 -44.55 -36.07 3.77
C LYS A 341 -44.05 -36.98 2.63
N ARG A 342 -42.79 -37.41 2.66
CA ARG A 342 -42.24 -38.40 1.72
C ARG A 342 -41.95 -39.74 2.37
#